data_AF-A0AB36GV93-F1
#
_entry.id   AF-A0AB36GV93-F1
#
_cell.length_a   1.000
_cell.length_b   1.000
_cell.length_c   1.000
_cell.angle_alpha   90.00
_cell.angle_beta   90.00
_cell.angle_gamma   90.00
#
_symmetry.space_group_name_H-M   'P 1'
#
loop_
_entity.id
_entity.type
_entity.pdbx_description
1 polymer ?
#
loop_
_entity_poly.entity_id
_entity_poly.type
_entity_poly.pdbx_seq_one_letter_code
_entity_poly.pdbx_strand_id
1 'polypeptide(L)'
;MARKNHPGKRSSGTTSNKWTRSAPGGRDISRILDPAPRIERDRFGDWLVQYIPAVNALKTYTCPECNRPIPPRTAHLVVWQESHTLGRSRAIDERRHWHQHCWRTRRA
;
A
#
# COMPACT_ATOMS: atom_id res chain seq x y z
N MET A 1 21.47 -15.41 47.71
CA MET A 1 20.43 -15.77 46.72
C MET A 1 20.38 -14.67 45.66
N ALA A 2 21.06 -14.85 44.53
CA ALA A 2 21.22 -13.81 43.51
C ALA A 2 20.23 -14.03 42.35
N ARG A 3 19.32 -13.08 42.13
CA ARG A 3 18.38 -13.10 40.99
C ARG A 3 19.08 -12.51 39.78
N LYS A 4 19.55 -13.35 38.86
CA LYS A 4 20.12 -12.93 37.58
C LYS A 4 18.99 -12.52 36.63
N ASN A 5 18.81 -11.21 36.41
CA ASN A 5 17.91 -10.69 35.38
C ASN A 5 18.68 -10.61 34.06
N HIS A 6 18.34 -11.47 33.11
CA HIS A 6 18.87 -11.43 31.75
C HIS A 6 18.16 -10.32 30.94
N PRO A 7 18.90 -9.45 30.22
CA PRO A 7 18.28 -8.49 29.30
C PRO A 7 17.79 -9.22 28.06
N GLY A 8 16.47 -9.24 27.84
CA GLY A 8 15.86 -9.77 26.63
C GLY A 8 16.32 -8.99 25.40
N LYS A 9 16.98 -9.70 24.46
CA LYS A 9 17.36 -9.18 23.14
C LYS A 9 16.15 -8.56 22.44
N ARG A 10 16.17 -7.24 22.23
CA ARG A 10 15.24 -6.56 21.32
C ARG A 10 15.59 -7.00 19.90
N SER A 11 14.67 -7.71 19.26
CA SER A 11 14.80 -8.10 17.85
C SER A 11 14.86 -6.84 16.99
N SER A 12 16.04 -6.58 16.43
CA SER A 12 16.30 -5.56 15.42
C SER A 12 15.51 -5.91 14.16
N GLY A 13 14.25 -5.50 14.09
CA GLY A 13 13.45 -5.61 12.88
C GLY A 13 13.93 -4.57 11.88
N THR A 14 14.79 -4.97 10.94
CA THR A 14 15.08 -4.20 9.73
C THR A 14 13.76 -3.67 9.16
N THR A 15 13.66 -2.35 9.04
CA THR A 15 12.50 -1.61 8.53
C THR A 15 12.28 -1.94 7.05
N SER A 16 11.75 -3.13 6.78
CA SER A 16 11.26 -3.50 5.46
C SER A 16 9.89 -2.88 5.31
N ASN A 17 9.83 -1.83 4.49
CA ASN A 17 8.64 -1.06 4.18
C ASN A 17 7.54 -2.04 3.77
N LYS A 18 6.33 -1.87 4.32
CA LYS A 18 5.12 -2.68 3.99
C LYS A 18 4.92 -2.89 2.48
N TRP A 19 5.42 -1.94 1.70
CA TRP A 19 5.30 -1.83 0.25
C TRP A 19 6.39 -2.57 -0.54
N THR A 20 7.47 -2.99 0.12
CA THR A 20 8.62 -3.70 -0.49
C THR A 20 8.71 -5.15 -0.04
N ARG A 21 7.84 -5.59 0.88
CA ARG A 21 7.90 -6.94 1.44
C ARG A 21 7.20 -7.94 0.53
N SER A 22 7.96 -8.86 -0.06
CA SER A 22 7.40 -10.13 -0.54
C SER A 22 6.92 -10.91 0.68
N ALA A 23 5.61 -11.13 0.81
CA ALA A 23 5.04 -11.80 1.97
C ALA A 23 5.57 -13.25 2.07
N PRO A 24 6.15 -13.68 3.21
CA PRO A 24 6.52 -15.07 3.40
C PRO A 24 5.25 -15.95 3.44
N GLY A 25 5.35 -17.16 2.89
CA GLY A 25 4.25 -18.12 2.79
C GLY A 25 3.79 -18.59 4.17
N GLY A 26 2.74 -17.97 4.69
CA GLY A 26 2.04 -18.37 5.91
C GLY A 26 0.67 -17.70 5.98
N ARG A 27 -0.30 -18.35 6.65
CA ARG A 27 -1.67 -17.82 6.87
C ARG A 27 -1.63 -16.66 7.88
N ASP A 28 -1.12 -15.53 7.44
CA ASP A 28 -1.02 -14.29 8.21
C ASP A 28 -2.28 -13.44 7.96
N ILE A 29 -3.02 -13.13 9.04
CA ILE A 29 -4.18 -12.22 9.01
C ILE A 29 -3.85 -10.86 8.40
N SER A 30 -2.59 -10.43 8.44
CA SER A 30 -2.12 -9.19 7.82
C SER A 30 -2.31 -9.20 6.31
N ARG A 31 -2.27 -10.36 5.65
CA ARG A 31 -2.53 -10.47 4.20
C ARG A 31 -4.01 -10.24 3.85
N ILE A 32 -4.92 -10.52 4.79
CA ILE A 32 -6.35 -10.26 4.62
C ILE A 32 -6.63 -8.76 4.82
N LEU A 33 -5.97 -8.15 5.81
CA LEU A 33 -6.14 -6.73 6.13
C LEU A 33 -5.44 -5.79 5.16
N ASP A 34 -4.31 -6.23 4.61
CA ASP A 34 -3.47 -5.50 3.67
C ASP A 34 -3.08 -6.42 2.52
N PRO A 35 -3.95 -6.55 1.49
CA PRO A 35 -3.62 -7.37 0.33
C PRO A 35 -2.35 -6.86 -0.34
N ALA A 36 -1.60 -7.71 -1.03
CA ALA A 36 -0.48 -7.24 -1.85
C ALA A 36 -1.01 -6.40 -3.03
N PRO A 37 -0.24 -5.41 -3.51
CA PRO A 37 -0.63 -4.67 -4.70
C PRO A 37 -0.61 -5.62 -5.90
N ARG A 38 -1.62 -5.50 -6.76
CA ARG A 38 -1.70 -6.23 -8.03
C ARG A 38 -1.22 -5.36 -9.18
N ILE A 39 -0.70 -5.99 -10.23
CA ILE A 39 -0.31 -5.28 -11.45
C ILE A 39 -1.53 -5.18 -12.37
N GLU A 40 -1.83 -3.97 -12.83
CA GLU A 40 -2.81 -3.69 -13.87
C GLU A 40 -2.12 -2.95 -15.02
N ARG A 41 -2.40 -3.38 -16.27
CA ARG A 41 -1.87 -2.74 -17.49
C ARG A 41 -2.87 -1.76 -18.07
N ASP A 42 -2.42 -0.57 -18.43
CA ASP A 42 -3.17 0.40 -19.24
C ASP A 42 -2.34 0.86 -20.45
N ARG A 43 -2.90 1.77 -21.27
CA ARG A 43 -2.22 2.35 -22.45
C ARG A 43 -0.95 3.17 -22.13
N PHE A 44 -0.70 3.46 -20.85
CA PHE A 44 0.43 4.26 -20.36
C PHE A 44 1.45 3.42 -19.57
N GLY A 45 1.21 2.11 -19.38
CA GLY A 45 2.17 1.17 -18.80
C GLY A 45 1.59 0.23 -17.74
N ASP A 46 2.49 -0.37 -16.95
CA ASP A 46 2.16 -1.22 -15.80
C ASP A 46 1.99 -0.39 -14.51
N TRP A 47 0.85 -0.59 -13.85
CA TRP A 47 0.47 0.10 -12.62
C TRP A 47 0.31 -0.90 -11.48
N LEU A 48 0.90 -0.58 -10.34
CA LEU A 48 0.64 -1.28 -9.09
C LEU A 48 -0.60 -0.68 -8.43
N VAL A 49 -1.61 -1.51 -8.23
CA VAL A 49 -2.91 -1.15 -7.67
C VAL A 49 -3.11 -1.86 -6.34
N GLN A 50 -3.20 -1.08 -5.28
CA GLN A 50 -3.47 -1.54 -3.93
C GLN A 50 -4.91 -1.21 -3.54
N TYR A 51 -5.64 -2.21 -3.05
CA TYR A 51 -6.92 -1.95 -2.40
C TYR A 51 -6.72 -1.49 -0.95
N ILE A 52 -7.37 -0.39 -0.58
CA ILE A 52 -7.42 0.15 0.78
C ILE A 52 -8.85 -0.02 1.31
N PRO A 53 -9.06 -0.88 2.32
CA PRO A 53 -10.36 -1.02 2.95
C PRO A 53 -10.69 0.25 3.76
N ALA A 54 -11.99 0.51 3.94
CA ALA A 54 -12.50 1.66 4.69
C ALA A 54 -11.83 1.83 6.07
N VAL A 55 -11.61 0.74 6.80
CA VAL A 55 -10.99 0.76 8.14
C VAL A 55 -9.56 1.33 8.14
N ASN A 56 -8.84 1.22 7.02
CA ASN A 56 -7.47 1.72 6.87
C ASN A 56 -7.42 3.13 6.26
N ALA A 57 -8.55 3.67 5.80
CA ALA A 57 -8.67 5.00 5.21
C ALA A 57 -8.82 6.06 6.31
N LEU A 58 -7.72 6.43 6.96
CA LEU A 58 -7.75 7.34 8.12
C LEU A 58 -7.66 8.83 7.74
N LYS A 59 -7.34 9.14 6.49
CA LYS A 59 -7.06 10.50 6.01
C LYS A 59 -7.90 10.81 4.77
N THR A 60 -8.22 12.09 4.59
CA THR A 60 -8.82 12.59 3.35
C THR A 60 -7.76 12.72 2.28
N TYR A 61 -8.05 12.24 1.07
CA TYR A 61 -7.20 12.39 -0.10
C TYR A 61 -7.99 12.97 -1.27
N THR A 62 -7.34 13.53 -2.28
CA THR A 62 -8.02 14.04 -3.49
C THR A 62 -7.85 13.07 -4.64
N CYS A 63 -8.97 12.69 -5.27
CA CYS A 63 -8.93 11.83 -6.45
C CYS A 63 -8.55 12.66 -7.69
N PRO A 64 -7.52 12.25 -8.47
CA PRO A 64 -7.03 13.02 -9.61
C PRO A 64 -7.97 13.02 -10.82
N GLU A 65 -8.86 12.04 -10.95
CA GLU A 65 -9.78 11.94 -12.10
C GLU A 65 -10.96 12.92 -11.99
N CYS A 66 -11.57 12.96 -10.81
CA CYS A 66 -12.78 13.74 -10.57
C CYS A 66 -12.53 14.98 -9.70
N ASN A 67 -11.31 15.16 -9.19
CA ASN A 67 -10.92 16.22 -8.24
C ASN A 67 -11.77 16.29 -6.97
N ARG A 68 -12.51 15.21 -6.64
CA ARG A 68 -13.34 15.12 -5.42
C ARG A 68 -12.55 14.50 -4.27
N PRO A 69 -12.83 14.91 -3.02
CA PRO A 69 -12.22 14.29 -1.86
C PRO A 69 -12.71 12.86 -1.67
N ILE A 70 -11.79 11.98 -1.27
CA ILE A 70 -12.01 10.65 -0.73
C ILE A 70 -11.98 10.81 0.80
N PRO A 71 -13.13 10.84 1.49
CA PRO A 71 -13.16 11.06 2.92
C PRO A 71 -12.63 9.85 3.70
N PRO A 72 -12.22 10.03 4.97
CA PRO A 72 -11.85 8.92 5.82
C PRO A 72 -13.00 7.91 5.92
N ARG A 73 -12.65 6.66 6.17
CA ARG A 73 -13.54 5.49 6.17
C ARG A 73 -14.19 5.18 4.82
N THR A 74 -13.62 5.67 3.72
CA THR A 74 -14.05 5.31 2.36
C THR A 74 -13.07 4.32 1.75
N ALA A 75 -13.58 3.18 1.29
CA ALA A 75 -12.78 2.21 0.56
C ALA A 75 -12.33 2.78 -0.79
N HIS A 76 -11.04 2.70 -1.09
CA HIS A 76 -10.45 3.32 -2.28
C HIS A 76 -9.21 2.55 -2.74
N LEU A 77 -8.60 3.01 -3.83
CA LEU A 77 -7.40 2.42 -4.41
C LEU A 77 -6.21 3.36 -4.25
N VAL A 78 -5.06 2.80 -3.98
CA VAL A 78 -3.78 3.50 -4.06
C VAL A 78 -3.03 2.95 -5.26
N VAL A 79 -2.63 3.84 -6.16
CA VAL A 79 -2.09 3.49 -7.47
C VAL A 79 -0.79 4.23 -7.72
N TRP A 80 0.21 3.51 -8.23
CA TRP A 80 1.50 4.05 -8.65
C TRP A 80 2.08 3.24 -9.81
N GLN A 81 3.04 3.81 -10.55
CA GLN A 81 3.71 3.11 -11.65
C GLN A 81 4.61 2.00 -11.10
N GLU A 82 4.67 0.86 -11.77
CA GLU A 82 5.59 -0.22 -11.39
C GLU A 82 7.06 0.20 -11.59
N SER A 83 7.33 0.84 -12.72
CA SER A 83 8.66 1.25 -13.15
C SER A 83 8.78 2.77 -13.06
N HIS A 84 9.48 3.25 -12.03
CA HIS A 84 9.96 4.62 -11.98
C HIS A 84 11.44 4.63 -12.34
N THR A 85 11.88 5.59 -13.17
CA THR A 85 13.26 5.68 -13.70
C THR A 85 14.33 5.75 -12.59
N LEU A 86 13.95 6.24 -11.41
CA LEU A 86 14.79 6.34 -10.21
C LEU A 86 14.62 5.15 -9.22
N GLY A 87 13.95 4.08 -9.64
CA GLY A 87 13.73 2.86 -8.84
C GLY A 87 12.38 2.80 -8.11
N ARG A 88 12.01 1.58 -7.67
CA ARG A 88 10.69 1.25 -7.07
C ARG A 88 10.33 2.06 -5.83
N SER A 89 11.32 2.46 -5.01
CA SER A 89 11.09 3.25 -3.79
C SER A 89 10.55 4.65 -4.08
N ARG A 90 10.94 5.26 -5.22
CA ARG A 90 10.44 6.59 -5.61
C ARG A 90 9.04 6.53 -6.20
N ALA A 91 8.72 5.46 -6.94
CA ALA A 91 7.37 5.20 -7.44
C ALA A 91 6.33 5.17 -6.29
N ILE A 92 6.76 4.64 -5.14
CA ILE A 92 6.01 4.54 -3.90
C ILE A 92 5.75 5.92 -3.27
N ASP A 93 6.67 6.89 -3.41
CA ASP A 93 6.43 8.24 -2.91
C ASP A 93 5.38 8.98 -3.74
N GLU A 94 5.25 8.64 -5.01
CA GLU A 94 4.32 9.27 -5.96
C GLU A 94 2.93 8.62 -6.00
N ARG A 95 2.58 7.89 -4.94
CA ARG A 95 1.30 7.19 -4.83
C ARG A 95 0.10 8.13 -4.86
N ARG A 96 -0.84 7.84 -5.76
CA ARG A 96 -2.08 8.60 -5.92
C ARG A 96 -3.27 7.78 -5.41
N HIS A 97 -4.24 8.48 -4.84
CA HIS A 97 -5.43 7.88 -4.24
C HIS A 97 -6.61 8.06 -5.20
N TRP A 98 -7.33 6.98 -5.50
CA TRP A 98 -8.38 6.93 -6.51
C TRP A 98 -9.65 6.33 -5.93
N HIS A 99 -10.80 6.89 -6.30
CA HIS A 99 -12.06 6.16 -6.16
C HIS A 99 -12.02 4.89 -7.03
N GLN A 100 -12.63 3.79 -6.56
CA GLN A 100 -12.66 2.54 -7.30
C GLN A 100 -13.30 2.70 -8.70
N HIS A 101 -14.38 3.48 -8.79
CA HIS A 101 -15.06 3.74 -10.07
C HIS A 101 -14.19 4.58 -11.00
N CYS A 102 -13.60 5.68 -10.49
CA CYS A 102 -12.71 6.54 -11.29
C CYS A 102 -11.52 5.77 -11.86
N TRP A 103 -10.90 4.89 -11.08
CA TRP A 103 -9.82 4.05 -11.59
C TRP A 103 -10.27 3.11 -12.71
N ARG A 104 -11.44 2.47 -12.53
CA ARG A 104 -12.02 1.59 -13.55
C ARG A 104 -12.32 2.34 -14.85
N THR A 105 -12.86 3.54 -14.77
CA THR A 105 -13.19 4.37 -15.94
C THR A 105 -11.94 4.87 -16.65
N ARG A 106 -10.90 5.27 -15.91
CA ARG A 106 -9.62 5.71 -16.51
C ARG A 106 -8.97 4.61 -17.37
N ARG A 107 -9.00 3.37 -16.87
CA ARG A 107 -8.33 2.22 -17.50
C ARG A 107 -9.19 1.49 -18.53
N ALA A 108 -10.46 1.84 -18.65
CA ALA A 108 -11.32 1.37 -19.73
C ALA A 108 -10.87 2.01 -21.04
#